data_AF-A0A8J2EGW6-F1
#
_entry.id   AF-A0A8J2EGW6-F1
#
_cell.length_a   1.000
_cell.length_b   1.000
_cell.length_c   1.000
_cell.angle_alpha   90.00
_cell.angle_beta   90.00
_cell.angle_gamma   90.00
#
_symmetry.space_group_name_H-M   'P 1'
#
loop_
_entity.id
_entity.type
_entity.pdbx_description
1 polymer ?
#
loop_
_entity_poly.entity_id
_entity_poly.type
_entity_poly.pdbx_seq_one_letter_code
_entity_poly.pdbx_strand_id
1 'polypeptide(L)' 'MAEQPRQKKVKYETSFNERWKKNHLYADWMRKIDEKTVKCVYCSSQFTIKWDGETALTKHMNSTMHKKNTSE' A
#
# COMPACT_ATOMS: atom_id res chain seq x y z
N MET A 1 -30.21 -26.76 -1.52
CA MET A 1 -29.07 -26.28 -0.71
C MET A 1 -28.36 -25.23 -1.56
N ALA A 2 -28.41 -23.95 -1.19
CA ALA A 2 -27.87 -22.89 -2.04
C ALA A 2 -26.33 -22.86 -1.90
N GLU A 3 -25.64 -23.43 -2.88
CA GLU A 3 -24.18 -23.32 -3.01
C GLU A 3 -23.82 -21.87 -3.30
N GLN A 4 -23.28 -21.21 -2.27
CA GLN A 4 -22.73 -19.87 -2.38
C GLN A 4 -21.58 -19.91 -3.41
N PRO A 5 -21.58 -19.06 -4.45
CA PRO A 5 -20.47 -19.02 -5.38
C PRO A 5 -19.22 -18.55 -4.62
N ARG A 6 -18.26 -19.46 -4.44
CA ARG A 6 -16.88 -19.15 -4.05
C ARG A 6 -16.36 -18.10 -5.03
N GLN A 7 -16.37 -16.84 -4.63
CA GLN A 7 -15.84 -15.76 -5.45
C GLN A 7 -14.37 -16.06 -5.72
N LYS A 8 -14.08 -16.42 -6.98
CA LYS A 8 -12.70 -16.53 -7.49
C LYS A 8 -12.06 -15.19 -7.19
N LYS A 9 -11.05 -15.18 -6.31
CA LYS A 9 -10.25 -14.01 -5.99
C LYS A 9 -9.68 -13.50 -7.31
N VAL A 10 -10.31 -12.49 -7.87
CA VAL A 10 -9.83 -11.80 -9.06
C VAL A 10 -8.41 -11.38 -8.72
N LYS A 11 -7.43 -11.88 -9.47
CA LYS A 11 -6.02 -11.45 -9.35
C LYS A 11 -5.99 -9.99 -9.81
N TYR A 12 -6.34 -9.08 -8.92
CA TYR A 12 -6.18 -7.66 -9.14
C TYR A 12 -4.68 -7.39 -9.11
N GLU A 13 -4.06 -7.35 -10.29
CA GLU A 13 -2.76 -6.71 -10.45
C GLU A 13 -2.96 -5.23 -10.12
N THR A 14 -2.66 -4.89 -8.87
CA THR A 14 -2.88 -3.53 -8.38
C THR A 14 -1.61 -2.74 -8.64
N SER A 15 -1.75 -1.69 -9.44
CA SER A 15 -0.68 -0.75 -9.73
C SER A 15 -0.77 0.48 -8.81
N PHE A 16 0.30 1.27 -8.77
CA PHE A 16 0.38 2.53 -8.05
C PHE A 16 -0.78 3.42 -8.47
N ASN A 17 -1.73 3.62 -7.56
CA ASN A 17 -2.88 4.46 -7.84
C ASN A 17 -2.52 5.91 -7.56
N GLU A 18 -2.71 6.79 -8.56
CA GLU A 18 -2.50 8.22 -8.40
C GLU A 18 -3.35 8.83 -7.27
N ARG A 19 -4.46 8.17 -6.90
CA ARG A 19 -5.28 8.54 -5.75
C ARG A 19 -4.51 8.49 -4.43
N TRP A 20 -3.55 7.57 -4.27
CA TRP A 20 -2.70 7.53 -3.07
C TRP A 20 -1.71 8.69 -3.01
N LYS A 21 -1.24 9.16 -4.18
CA LYS A 21 -0.42 10.37 -4.28
C LYS A 21 -1.22 11.64 -4.00
N LYS A 22 -2.53 11.63 -4.23
CA LYS A 22 -3.44 12.72 -3.83
C LYS A 22 -3.85 12.64 -2.36
N ASN A 23 -3.68 11.49 -1.72
CA ASN A 23 -4.05 11.31 -0.32
C ASN A 23 -2.87 11.73 0.57
N HIS A 24 -3.04 12.80 1.34
CA HIS A 24 -2.01 13.37 2.22
C HIS A 24 -1.43 12.32 3.17
N LEU A 25 -2.25 11.37 3.65
CA LEU A 25 -1.83 10.30 4.55
C LEU A 25 -0.77 9.35 3.97
N TYR A 26 -0.73 9.18 2.66
CA TYR A 26 0.25 8.33 1.99
C TYR A 26 1.30 9.19 1.31
N ALA A 27 0.90 10.21 0.55
CA ALA A 27 1.78 11.08 -0.22
C ALA A 27 2.92 11.72 0.60
N ASP A 28 2.66 11.96 1.88
CA ASP A 28 3.60 12.57 2.82
C ASP A 28 4.90 11.74 3.01
N TRP A 29 4.76 10.41 3.04
CA TRP A 29 5.90 9.49 3.23
C TRP A 29 6.13 8.54 2.07
N MET A 30 5.14 8.39 1.19
CA MET A 30 5.15 7.43 0.11
C MET A 30 5.74 8.08 -1.14
N ARG A 31 6.97 7.69 -1.48
CA ARG A 31 7.65 8.08 -2.71
C ARG A 31 7.53 6.98 -3.76
N LYS A 32 6.84 7.27 -4.86
CA LYS A 32 6.78 6.39 -6.04
C LYS A 32 8.18 6.24 -6.63
N ILE A 33 8.67 5.00 -6.72
CA ILE A 33 9.88 4.67 -7.51
C ILE A 33 9.42 4.13 -8.87
N ASP A 34 8.52 3.15 -8.86
CA ASP A 34 7.92 2.55 -10.06
C ASP A 34 6.40 2.49 -9.97
N GLU A 35 5.76 2.05 -11.05
CA GLU A 35 4.32 1.77 -11.09
C GLU A 35 3.88 0.69 -10.09
N LYS A 36 4.81 -0.12 -9.57
CA LYS A 36 4.50 -1.22 -8.64
C LYS A 36 5.36 -1.18 -7.38
N THR A 37 6.30 -0.23 -7.30
CA THR A 37 7.29 -0.15 -6.22
C THR A 37 7.22 1.23 -5.59
N VAL A 38 7.12 1.23 -4.27
CA VAL A 38 7.00 2.45 -3.49
C VAL A 38 8.02 2.42 -2.38
N LYS A 39 8.65 3.57 -2.13
CA LYS A 39 9.60 3.77 -1.05
C LYS A 39 8.96 4.63 0.02
N CYS A 40 9.00 4.18 1.25
CA CYS A 40 8.69 5.02 2.40
C CYS A 40 9.90 5.90 2.74
N VAL A 41 9.69 7.21 2.85
CA VAL A 41 10.70 8.19 3.26
C VAL A 41 11.00 8.04 4.75
N TYR A 42 9.96 7.89 5.58
CA TYR A 42 10.10 7.69 7.03
C TYR A 42 10.83 6.41 7.40
N CYS A 43 10.47 5.28 6.79
CA CYS A 43 11.11 4.00 7.08
C CYS A 43 12.37 3.74 6.25
N SER A 44 12.69 4.60 5.26
CA SER A 44 13.65 4.36 4.18
C SER A 44 13.50 3.00 3.46
N SER A 45 12.35 2.34 3.62
CA SER A 45 12.08 0.98 3.17
C SER A 45 11.32 0.98 1.86
N GLN A 46 11.67 0.04 0.98
CA GLN A 46 11.06 -0.12 -0.33
C GLN A 46 10.13 -1.33 -0.30
N PHE A 47 8.90 -1.20 -0.80
CA PHE A 47 7.96 -2.31 -0.86
C PHE A 47 7.17 -2.29 -2.17
N THR A 48 6.72 -3.49 -2.56
CA THR A 48 5.98 -3.71 -3.80
C THR A 48 4.48 -3.80 -3.50
N ILE A 49 3.67 -3.05 -4.22
CA ILE A 49 2.21 -2.93 -4.08
C ILE A 49 1.43 -3.82 -5.06
N LYS A 50 2.13 -4.65 -5.86
CA LYS A 50 1.60 -5.47 -6.97
C LYS A 50 0.32 -6.26 -6.66
N TRP A 51 0.13 -6.69 -5.42
CA TRP A 51 -0.99 -7.54 -5.01
C TRP A 51 -1.85 -6.91 -3.91
N ASP A 52 -1.20 -6.29 -2.93
CA ASP A 52 -1.88 -5.71 -1.77
C ASP A 52 -2.32 -4.26 -1.99
N GLY A 53 -1.72 -3.53 -2.95
CA GLY A 53 -2.09 -2.15 -3.26
C GLY A 53 -2.16 -1.24 -2.04
N GLU A 54 -3.34 -0.67 -1.79
CA GLU A 54 -3.61 0.18 -0.63
C GLU A 54 -3.48 -0.59 0.69
N THR A 55 -3.77 -1.89 0.71
CA THR A 55 -3.63 -2.72 1.92
C THR A 55 -2.16 -2.80 2.35
N ALA A 56 -1.22 -2.81 1.39
CA ALA A 56 0.20 -2.73 1.71
C ALA A 56 0.57 -1.37 2.30
N LEU A 57 -0.01 -0.28 1.81
CA LEU A 57 0.18 1.05 2.39
C LEU A 57 -0.40 1.14 3.81
N THR A 58 -1.62 0.67 4.03
CA THR A 58 -2.28 0.67 5.33
C THR A 58 -1.56 -0.24 6.34
N LYS A 59 -1.08 -1.40 5.90
CA LYS A 59 -0.24 -2.28 6.71
C LYS A 59 1.11 -1.65 7.03
N HIS A 60 1.73 -1.01 6.05
CA HIS A 60 2.98 -0.29 6.26
C HIS A 60 2.79 0.84 7.26
N MET A 61 1.73 1.65 7.11
CA MET A 61 1.37 2.73 8.02
C MET A 61 1.13 2.22 9.45
N ASN A 62 0.52 1.04 9.58
CA ASN A 62 0.33 0.39 10.87
C ASN A 62 1.57 -0.31 11.42
N SER A 63 2.63 -0.44 10.62
CA SER A 63 3.86 -1.08 11.05
C SER A 63 4.57 -0.24 12.10
N THR A 64 5.18 -0.91 13.08
CA THR A 64 5.90 -0.30 14.20
C THR A 64 7.05 0.61 13.74
N MET A 65 7.71 0.29 12.61
CA MET A 65 8.74 1.16 12.02
C MET A 65 8.17 2.49 11.51
N HIS A 66 6.94 2.47 10.96
CA HIS A 66 6.32 3.66 10.41
C HIS A 66 5.78 4.56 11.52
N LYS A 67 5.10 3.98 12.50
CA LYS A 67 4.62 4.72 13.69
C LYS A 67 5.77 5.38 14.45
N LYS A 68 6.92 4.71 14.59
CA LYS A 68 8.09 5.31 15.25
C LYS A 68 8.68 6.51 14.50
N ASN A 69 8.65 6.52 13.17
CA ASN A 69 9.26 7.59 12.37
C ASN A 69 8.27 8.73 12.01
N THR A 70 6.97 8.55 12.24
CA THR A 70 5.93 9.57 11.95
C THR A 70 5.51 10.32 13.23
N SER A 71 5.88 9.82 14.41
CA SER A 71 5.64 10.48 15.69
C SER A 71 6.81 11.38 16.07
N GLU A 72 6.88 12.58 15.49
CA GLU A 72 7.63 13.72 16.05
C GLU A 72 6.72 14.93 16.19
#